data_AF-A0A397U1F5-F1
#
_entry.id   AF-A0A397U1F5-F1
#
_cell.length_a   1.000
_cell.length_b   1.000
_cell.length_c   1.000
_cell.angle_alpha   90.00
_cell.angle_beta   90.00
_cell.angle_gamma   90.00
#
_symmetry.space_group_name_H-M   'P 1'
#
loop_
_entity.id
_entity.type
_entity.pdbx_description
1 polymer ?
#
loop_
_entity_poly.entity_id
_entity_poly.type
_entity_poly.pdbx_seq_one_letter_code
_entity_poly.pdbx_strand_id
1 'polypeptide(L)'
;RYSLDTHELLAKVGYAPKIFATSVVPGNWILVYIEWLDNHSILHNVSNLEDSERNSLKNKIKEIVKYLHDLGHVHGDLREGNILVRQFEDNEFDVKLIDFEWSGRVGSARYSPFMNHEVRWPNGAEDWKLVTKNHDLVILEQTLRKKNLL
;
A
#
# COMPACT_ATOMS: atom_id res chain seq x y z
N ARG A 1 -5.44 11.70 8.25
CA ARG A 1 -6.48 10.97 9.03
C ARG A 1 -6.56 9.62 8.38
N TYR A 2 -6.22 8.58 9.14
CA TYR A 2 -6.29 7.20 8.70
C TYR A 2 -7.56 6.87 7.92
N SER A 3 -7.41 6.35 6.70
CA SER A 3 -8.52 5.94 5.85
C SER A 3 -8.97 4.52 6.21
N LEU A 4 -9.79 4.44 7.26
CA LEU A 4 -10.40 3.19 7.71
C LEU A 4 -11.25 2.55 6.60
N ASP A 5 -11.96 3.36 5.81
CA ASP A 5 -12.79 2.90 4.70
C ASP A 5 -11.99 2.19 3.61
N THR A 6 -10.84 2.75 3.20
CA THR A 6 -9.96 2.11 2.20
C THR A 6 -9.34 0.83 2.75
N HIS A 7 -8.90 0.85 4.02
CA HIS A 7 -8.37 -0.33 4.67
C HIS A 7 -9.42 -1.44 4.72
N GLU A 8 -10.63 -1.17 5.20
CA GLU A 8 -11.72 -2.16 5.27
C GLU A 8 -12.08 -2.73 3.89
N LEU A 9 -12.06 -1.91 2.83
CA LEU A 9 -12.33 -2.38 1.46
C LEU A 9 -11.31 -3.43 1.00
N LEU A 10 -10.01 -3.19 1.24
CA LEU A 10 -8.97 -4.16 0.89
C LEU A 10 -8.96 -5.36 1.84
N ALA A 11 -9.18 -5.14 3.14
CA ALA A 11 -9.22 -6.21 4.13
C ALA A 11 -10.33 -7.23 3.84
N LYS A 12 -11.51 -6.78 3.35
CA LYS A 12 -12.64 -7.65 2.97
C LYS A 12 -12.29 -8.67 1.89
N VAL A 13 -11.36 -8.35 0.99
CA VAL A 13 -10.88 -9.26 -0.06
C VAL A 13 -9.51 -9.85 0.24
N GLY A 14 -8.99 -9.62 1.45
CA GLY A 14 -7.70 -10.13 1.87
C GLY A 14 -6.51 -9.40 1.28
N TYR A 15 -6.63 -8.15 0.81
CA TYR A 15 -5.51 -7.34 0.30
C TYR A 15 -4.95 -6.34 1.31
N ALA A 16 -5.46 -6.38 2.54
CA ALA A 16 -4.92 -5.67 3.70
C ALA A 16 -5.16 -6.54 4.94
N PRO A 17 -4.44 -6.29 6.06
CA PRO A 17 -4.71 -6.95 7.33
C PRO A 17 -6.17 -6.77 7.75
N LYS A 18 -6.78 -7.76 8.41
CA LYS A 18 -8.12 -7.56 8.99
C LYS A 18 -8.07 -6.50 10.08
N ILE A 19 -9.11 -5.67 10.17
CA ILE A 19 -9.33 -4.78 11.30
C ILE A 19 -10.20 -5.50 12.32
N PHE A 20 -9.74 -5.60 13.56
CA PHE A 20 -10.49 -6.19 14.67
C PHE A 20 -11.31 -5.18 15.43
N ALA A 21 -10.77 -3.99 15.66
CA ALA A 21 -11.43 -2.93 16.40
C ALA A 21 -10.80 -1.56 16.11
N THR A 22 -11.58 -0.51 16.35
CA THR A 22 -11.06 0.87 16.42
C THR A 22 -11.47 1.51 17.73
N SER A 23 -10.64 2.40 18.26
CA SER A 23 -10.93 3.20 19.43
C SER A 23 -10.41 4.61 19.26
N VAL A 24 -11.16 5.60 19.74
CA VAL A 24 -10.72 6.99 19.76
C VAL A 24 -10.09 7.28 21.11
N VAL A 25 -8.89 7.86 21.10
CA VAL A 25 -8.16 8.26 22.30
C VAL A 25 -7.97 9.78 22.33
N PRO A 26 -7.60 10.38 23.48
CA PRO A 26 -7.46 11.84 23.60
C PRO A 26 -6.58 12.44 22.51
N GLY A 27 -6.95 13.63 22.03
CA GLY A 27 -6.27 14.29 20.91
C GLY A 27 -6.78 13.89 19.53
N ASN A 28 -7.95 13.26 19.43
CA ASN A 28 -8.56 12.79 18.18
C ASN A 28 -7.72 11.74 17.43
N TRP A 29 -6.85 11.04 18.15
CA TRP A 29 -6.12 9.90 17.62
C TRP A 29 -7.05 8.69 17.54
N ILE A 30 -6.82 7.86 16.53
CA ILE A 30 -7.54 6.61 16.34
C ILE A 30 -6.54 5.48 16.52
N LEU A 31 -6.83 4.58 17.46
CA LEU A 31 -6.13 3.31 17.60
C LEU A 31 -6.87 2.28 16.73
N VAL A 32 -6.13 1.61 15.84
CA VAL A 32 -6.66 0.58 14.94
C VAL A 32 -5.99 -0.75 15.30
N TYR A 33 -6.76 -1.70 15.81
CA TYR A 33 -6.28 -3.05 16.11
C TYR A 33 -6.41 -3.91 14.86
N ILE A 34 -5.30 -4.43 14.35
CA ILE A 34 -5.25 -5.14 13.07
C ILE A 34 -4.62 -6.52 13.21
N GLU A 35 -4.86 -7.36 12.21
CA GLU A 35 -4.30 -8.71 12.07
C GLU A 35 -2.77 -8.68 12.15
N TRP A 36 -2.24 -9.57 12.98
CA TRP A 36 -0.81 -9.78 13.08
C TRP A 36 -0.35 -10.75 11.98
N LEU A 37 0.56 -10.29 11.14
CA LEU A 37 1.04 -10.99 9.95
C LEU A 37 2.53 -11.37 10.12
N ASP A 38 2.81 -12.25 11.09
CA ASP A 38 4.17 -12.73 11.41
C ASP A 38 4.88 -13.51 10.29
N ASN A 39 4.09 -14.10 9.39
CA ASN A 39 4.60 -14.87 8.26
C ASN A 39 4.82 -14.00 7.00
N HIS A 40 4.64 -12.68 7.09
CA HIS A 40 4.88 -11.76 5.98
C HIS A 40 6.14 -10.94 6.22
N SER A 41 6.89 -10.71 5.14
CA SER A 41 8.01 -9.79 5.12
C SER A 41 7.62 -8.51 4.39
N ILE A 42 8.10 -7.36 4.84
CA ILE A 42 8.03 -6.14 4.03
C ILE A 42 8.77 -6.37 2.70
N LEU A 43 8.22 -5.86 1.60
CA LEU A 43 8.80 -6.00 0.26
C LEU A 43 10.24 -5.50 0.21
N HIS A 44 10.60 -4.53 1.07
CA HIS A 44 11.99 -4.10 1.26
C HIS A 44 12.96 -5.26 1.50
N ASN A 45 12.58 -6.24 2.32
CA ASN A 45 13.43 -7.37 2.73
C ASN A 45 13.37 -8.55 1.74
N VAL A 46 12.41 -8.56 0.81
CA VAL A 46 12.29 -9.62 -0.20
C VAL A 46 13.42 -9.49 -1.22
N SER A 47 14.12 -10.58 -1.47
CA SER A 47 15.26 -10.66 -2.40
C SER A 47 15.41 -12.09 -2.94
N ASN A 48 16.34 -12.30 -3.86
CA ASN A 48 16.70 -13.62 -4.40
C ASN A 48 15.57 -14.40 -5.08
N LEU A 49 14.56 -13.71 -5.61
CA LEU A 49 13.49 -14.34 -6.38
C LEU A 49 13.97 -14.81 -7.76
N GLU A 50 13.44 -15.92 -8.24
CA GLU A 50 13.53 -16.38 -9.63
C GLU A 50 12.65 -15.52 -10.55
N ASP A 51 12.87 -15.59 -11.86
CA ASP A 51 12.13 -14.76 -12.83
C ASP A 51 10.62 -15.03 -12.85
N SER A 52 10.22 -16.29 -12.65
CA SER A 52 8.82 -16.69 -12.52
C SER A 52 8.17 -16.05 -11.28
N GLU A 53 8.85 -16.12 -10.14
CA GLU A 53 8.42 -15.54 -8.87
C GLU A 53 8.33 -14.02 -8.94
N ARG A 54 9.33 -13.34 -9.54
CA ARG A 54 9.31 -11.88 -9.76
C ARG A 54 8.09 -11.46 -10.55
N ASN A 55 7.77 -12.20 -11.62
CA ASN A 55 6.62 -11.90 -12.46
C ASN A 55 5.30 -12.16 -11.72
N SER A 56 5.20 -13.26 -10.98
CA SER A 56 4.04 -13.57 -10.14
C SER A 56 3.78 -12.47 -9.10
N LEU A 57 4.80 -12.11 -8.31
CA LEU A 57 4.72 -11.06 -7.30
C LEU A 57 4.38 -9.69 -7.90
N LYS A 58 5.05 -9.29 -8.99
CA LYS A 58 4.73 -8.05 -9.73
C LYS A 58 3.27 -8.02 -10.14
N ASN A 59 2.79 -9.10 -10.76
CA ASN A 59 1.43 -9.17 -11.27
C ASN A 59 0.44 -9.09 -10.11
N LYS A 60 0.71 -9.76 -8.99
CA LYS A 60 -0.16 -9.69 -7.81
C LYS A 60 -0.24 -8.28 -7.22
N ILE A 61 0.89 -7.58 -7.06
CA ILE A 61 0.89 -6.20 -6.57
C ILE A 61 0.10 -5.29 -7.52
N LYS A 62 0.31 -5.40 -8.84
CA LYS A 62 -0.42 -4.61 -9.84
C LYS A 62 -1.92 -4.91 -9.83
N GLU A 63 -2.31 -6.17 -9.65
CA GLU A 63 -3.71 -6.59 -9.53
C GLU A 63 -4.37 -5.90 -8.33
N ILE A 64 -3.73 -5.91 -7.16
CA ILE A 64 -4.25 -5.28 -5.94
C ILE A 64 -4.42 -3.77 -6.12
N VAL A 65 -3.40 -3.09 -6.68
CA VAL A 65 -3.45 -1.65 -6.92
C VAL A 65 -4.51 -1.30 -7.97
N LYS A 66 -4.66 -2.11 -9.01
CA LYS A 66 -5.75 -1.96 -9.99
C LYS A 66 -7.11 -2.13 -9.31
N TYR A 67 -7.29 -3.16 -8.48
CA TYR A 67 -8.53 -3.38 -7.75
C TYR A 67 -8.89 -2.17 -6.88
N LEU A 68 -7.93 -1.65 -6.12
CA LEU A 68 -8.10 -0.42 -5.32
C LEU A 68 -8.55 0.77 -6.18
N HIS A 69 -7.89 0.98 -7.33
CA HIS A 69 -8.20 2.07 -8.24
C HIS A 69 -9.57 1.91 -8.89
N ASP A 70 -9.96 0.70 -9.28
CA ASP A 70 -11.26 0.40 -9.88
C ASP A 70 -12.42 0.71 -8.91
N LEU A 71 -12.19 0.57 -7.59
CA LEU A 71 -13.13 1.00 -6.55
C LEU A 71 -13.19 2.53 -6.36
N GLY A 72 -12.34 3.30 -7.05
CA GLY A 72 -12.28 4.76 -6.93
C GLY A 72 -11.44 5.25 -5.74
N HIS A 73 -10.55 4.40 -5.23
CA HIS A 73 -9.65 4.74 -4.12
C HIS A 73 -8.19 4.79 -4.58
N VAL A 74 -7.35 5.41 -3.76
CA VAL A 74 -5.89 5.51 -3.89
C VAL A 74 -5.23 5.14 -2.58
N HIS A 75 -3.99 4.66 -2.63
CA HIS A 75 -3.20 4.35 -1.43
C HIS A 75 -2.41 5.58 -0.95
N GLY A 76 -1.76 6.27 -1.88
CA GLY A 76 -0.91 7.44 -1.65
C GLY A 76 0.54 7.13 -1.32
N ASP A 77 0.85 5.89 -0.90
CA ASP A 77 2.19 5.52 -0.45
C ASP A 77 2.57 4.06 -0.72
N LEU A 78 2.73 3.70 -1.99
CA LEU A 78 3.04 2.33 -2.44
C LEU A 78 4.56 2.02 -2.43
N ARG A 79 5.29 2.54 -1.44
CA ARG A 79 6.72 2.23 -1.24
C ARG A 79 6.90 0.83 -0.66
N GLU A 80 8.09 0.24 -0.81
CA GLU A 80 8.34 -1.15 -0.43
C GLU A 80 8.18 -1.47 1.07
N GLY A 81 8.16 -0.45 1.93
CA GLY A 81 7.87 -0.61 3.36
C GLY A 81 6.40 -0.86 3.67
N ASN A 82 5.51 -0.46 2.75
CA ASN A 82 4.05 -0.49 2.93
C ASN A 82 3.38 -1.66 2.18
N ILE A 83 4.19 -2.60 1.69
CA ILE A 83 3.76 -3.80 0.99
C ILE A 83 4.31 -5.01 1.74
N LEU A 84 3.43 -5.80 2.33
CA LEU A 84 3.76 -7.06 2.99
C LEU A 84 3.60 -8.21 2.00
N VAL A 85 4.53 -9.15 2.04
CA VAL A 85 4.61 -10.27 1.10
C VAL A 85 4.87 -11.56 1.87
N ARG A 86 4.09 -12.60 1.53
CA ARG A 86 4.34 -13.99 1.92
C ARG A 86 4.33 -14.83 0.65
N GLN A 87 5.37 -15.62 0.46
CA GLN A 87 5.46 -16.59 -0.63
C GLN A 87 4.87 -17.94 -0.19
N PHE A 88 4.16 -18.60 -1.10
CA PHE A 88 3.68 -19.97 -0.96
C PHE A 88 4.48 -20.91 -1.86
N GLU A 89 4.29 -22.23 -1.68
CA GLU A 89 5.07 -23.29 -2.35
C GLU A 89 4.92 -23.26 -3.89
N ASP A 90 3.77 -22.84 -4.42
CA ASP A 90 3.47 -22.85 -5.86
C ASP A 90 3.80 -21.54 -6.60
N ASN A 91 4.80 -20.77 -6.14
CA ASN A 91 5.11 -19.42 -6.64
C ASN A 91 3.93 -18.42 -6.54
N GLU A 92 2.93 -18.75 -5.73
CA GLU A 92 1.87 -17.84 -5.36
C GLU A 92 2.33 -16.91 -4.23
N PHE A 93 1.77 -15.70 -4.23
CA PHE A 93 2.09 -14.70 -3.22
C PHE A 93 0.82 -14.19 -2.57
N ASP A 94 0.81 -14.18 -1.23
CA ASP A 94 -0.10 -13.34 -0.48
C ASP A 94 0.53 -11.97 -0.27
N VAL A 95 -0.16 -10.94 -0.75
CA VAL A 95 0.32 -9.55 -0.70
C VAL A 95 -0.71 -8.72 0.05
N LYS A 96 -0.25 -7.95 1.04
CA LYS A 96 -1.08 -7.01 1.79
C LYS A 96 -0.51 -5.60 1.68
N LEU A 97 -1.39 -4.63 1.47
CA LEU A 97 -1.06 -3.21 1.63
C LEU A 97 -1.29 -2.79 3.09
N ILE A 98 -0.40 -1.95 3.60
CA ILE A 98 -0.49 -1.35 4.95
C ILE A 98 -0.19 0.15 4.87
N ASP A 99 -0.40 0.87 5.98
CA ASP A 99 -0.21 2.31 6.08
C ASP A 99 -1.17 3.15 5.21
N PHE A 100 -2.40 3.29 5.71
CA PHE A 100 -3.51 3.96 5.02
C PHE A 100 -3.67 5.45 5.39
N GLU A 101 -2.62 6.13 5.86
CA GLU A 101 -2.72 7.53 6.31
C GLU A 101 -3.02 8.51 5.18
N TRP A 102 -2.56 8.23 3.96
CA TRP A 102 -2.81 9.04 2.76
C TRP A 102 -3.78 8.40 1.78
N SER A 103 -4.36 7.27 2.17
CA SER A 103 -5.34 6.56 1.36
C SER A 103 -6.69 7.24 1.40
N GLY A 104 -7.57 6.87 0.48
CA GLY A 104 -8.95 7.35 0.45
C GLY A 104 -9.52 7.43 -0.95
N ARG A 105 -10.72 8.00 -1.05
CA ARG A 105 -11.37 8.26 -2.34
C ARG A 105 -10.55 9.24 -3.18
N VAL A 106 -10.46 8.96 -4.48
CA VAL A 106 -9.91 9.88 -5.46
C VAL A 106 -10.64 11.23 -5.38
N GLY A 107 -9.89 12.33 -5.39
CA GLY A 107 -10.43 13.68 -5.24
C GLY A 107 -10.67 14.12 -3.79
N SER A 108 -10.47 13.23 -2.81
CA SER A 108 -10.59 13.54 -1.38
C SER A 108 -9.31 13.24 -0.58
N ALA A 109 -8.63 12.13 -0.89
CA ALA A 109 -7.36 11.76 -0.26
C ALA A 109 -6.29 12.83 -0.46
N ARG A 110 -5.51 13.14 0.58
CA ARG A 110 -4.49 14.19 0.58
C ARG A 110 -3.20 13.72 1.23
N TYR A 111 -2.08 14.21 0.72
CA TYR A 111 -0.81 14.11 1.41
C TYR A 111 -0.78 14.94 2.69
N SER A 112 0.12 14.55 3.59
CA SER A 112 0.43 15.31 4.80
C SER A 112 0.94 16.72 4.48
N PRO A 113 0.75 17.71 5.39
CA PRO A 113 1.47 18.99 5.37
C PRO A 113 3.00 18.89 5.33
N PHE A 114 3.57 17.77 5.74
CA PHE A 114 5.00 17.62 6.00
C PHE A 114 5.50 16.31 5.37
N MET A 115 5.48 16.23 4.04
CA MET A 115 6.04 15.08 3.32
C MET A 115 7.56 15.04 3.48
N ASN A 116 8.13 13.83 3.44
CA ASN A 116 9.58 13.71 3.34
C ASN A 116 10.04 14.08 1.92
N HIS A 117 10.64 15.26 1.77
CA HIS A 117 11.11 15.80 0.49
C HIS A 117 12.40 15.14 -0.02
N GLU A 118 13.02 14.23 0.73
CA GLU A 118 14.11 13.37 0.23
C GLU A 118 13.62 12.23 -0.67
N VAL A 119 12.32 11.89 -0.57
CA VAL A 119 11.69 10.90 -1.45
C VAL A 119 11.41 11.54 -2.81
N ARG A 120 11.69 10.80 -3.89
CA ARG A 120 11.41 11.24 -5.26
C ARG A 120 9.92 11.10 -5.61
N TRP A 121 9.10 11.99 -5.05
CA TRP A 121 7.66 12.00 -5.29
C TRP A 121 7.29 12.25 -6.78
N PRO A 122 6.15 11.72 -7.25
CA PRO A 122 5.63 11.99 -8.58
C PRO A 122 5.34 13.49 -8.79
N ASN A 123 5.38 13.97 -10.03
CA ASN A 123 4.98 15.34 -10.33
C ASN A 123 3.53 15.61 -9.85
N GLY A 124 3.35 16.69 -9.09
CA GLY A 124 2.06 17.08 -8.51
C GLY A 124 1.75 16.45 -7.14
N ALA A 125 2.58 15.53 -6.66
CA ALA A 125 2.55 15.07 -5.27
C ALA A 125 3.37 16.02 -4.40
N GLU A 126 2.67 16.91 -3.69
CA GLU A 126 3.25 17.92 -2.81
C GLU A 126 2.43 18.00 -1.51
N ASP A 127 2.97 18.70 -0.52
CA ASP A 127 2.30 18.94 0.76
C ASP A 127 0.86 19.44 0.54
N TRP A 128 -0.09 18.85 1.27
CA TRP A 128 -1.54 19.12 1.20
C TRP A 128 -2.25 18.79 -0.12
N LYS A 129 -1.54 18.43 -1.19
CA LYS A 129 -2.18 18.15 -2.48
C LYS A 129 -2.95 16.85 -2.43
N LEU A 130 -3.88 16.74 -3.39
CA LEU A 130 -4.67 15.53 -3.56
C LEU A 130 -3.79 14.38 -4.02
N VAL A 131 -4.01 13.22 -3.45
CA VAL A 131 -3.45 11.97 -3.94
C VAL A 131 -4.21 11.56 -5.20
N THR A 132 -3.49 11.17 -6.24
CA THR A 132 -4.07 10.74 -7.51
C THR A 132 -3.66 9.30 -7.83
N LYS A 133 -4.45 8.62 -8.66
CA LYS A 133 -4.08 7.29 -9.18
C LYS A 133 -2.74 7.32 -9.90
N ASN A 134 -2.42 8.39 -10.60
CA ASN A 134 -1.13 8.55 -11.27
C ASN A 134 0.02 8.59 -10.26
N HIS A 135 -0.16 9.23 -9.10
CA HIS A 135 0.87 9.22 -8.06
C HIS A 135 1.15 7.79 -7.58
N ASP A 136 0.10 7.01 -7.30
CA ASP A 136 0.22 5.60 -6.95
C ASP A 136 0.99 4.82 -8.01
N LEU A 137 0.64 4.97 -9.30
CA LEU A 137 1.28 4.25 -10.40
C LEU A 137 2.77 4.60 -10.54
N VAL A 138 3.14 5.87 -10.40
CA VAL A 138 4.54 6.31 -10.48
C VAL A 138 5.35 5.80 -9.28
N ILE A 139 4.83 5.92 -8.05
CA ILE A 139 5.51 5.36 -6.86
C ILE A 139 5.62 3.83 -6.95
N LEU A 140 4.57 3.16 -7.41
CA LEU A 140 4.59 1.71 -7.61
C LEU A 140 5.65 1.32 -8.63
N GLU A 141 5.71 2.00 -9.78
CA GLU A 141 6.71 1.72 -10.80
C GLU A 141 8.14 1.90 -10.26
N GLN A 142 8.40 3.01 -9.56
CA GLN A 142 9.70 3.23 -8.91
C GLN A 142 10.05 2.10 -7.92
N THR A 143 9.07 1.68 -7.12
CA THR A 143 9.21 0.59 -6.15
C THR A 143 9.52 -0.74 -6.84
N LEU A 144 8.78 -1.09 -7.89
CA LEU A 144 9.01 -2.32 -8.65
C LEU A 144 10.38 -2.31 -9.35
N ARG A 145 10.83 -1.18 -9.90
CA ARG A 145 12.19 -1.05 -10.47
C ARG A 145 13.26 -1.23 -9.40
N LYS A 146 13.13 -0.55 -8.26
CA LYS A 146 14.06 -0.66 -7.12
C LYS A 146 14.20 -2.10 -6.62
N LYS A 147 13.12 -2.87 -6.70
CA LYS A 147 13.05 -4.27 -6.25
C LYS A 147 13.37 -5.30 -7.34
N ASN A 148 13.83 -4.88 -8.53
CA ASN A 148 14.10 -5.76 -9.68
C ASN A 148 12.89 -6.66 -9.99
N LEU A 149 11.70 -6.07 -9.99
CA LEU A 149 10.45 -6.72 -10.39
C LEU A 149 10.01 -6.29 -11.81
N LEU A 150 10.62 -5.24 -12.36
CA LEU A 150 10.43 -4.75 -13.73
C LEU A 150 11.52 -5.23 -14.67
#